data_AF-A0A7C3AU81-F1
#
_entry.id   AF-A0A7C3AU81-F1
#
_cell.length_a   1.000
_cell.length_b   1.000
_cell.length_c   1.000
_cell.angle_alpha   90.00
_cell.angle_beta   90.00
_cell.angle_gamma   90.00
#
_symmetry.space_group_name_H-M   'P 1'
#
loop_
_entity.id
_entity.type
_entity.pdbx_description
1 polymer ?
#
loop_
_entity_poly.entity_id
_entity_poly.type
_entity_poly.pdbx_seq_one_letter_code
_entity_poly.pdbx_strand_id
1 'polypeptide(L)'
;MDTRKAIARIRRVMEDHPQPGPVEQVGIRVEGLGYPRGQQKSLFPEIRSKDHLWEDIKQLELRLGNPQVYRVKEVEPWSRIPERRYTLMPSDR
;
A
#
# COMPACT_ATOMS: atom_id res chain seq x y z
N MET A 1 -0.29 1.36 -6.04
CA MET A 1 -0.48 2.06 -7.34
C MET A 1 0.44 1.41 -8.38
N ASP A 2 -0.10 0.88 -9.47
CA ASP A 2 0.69 0.23 -10.52
C ASP A 2 1.47 1.28 -11.33
N THR A 3 2.78 1.32 -11.17
CA THR A 3 3.70 2.24 -11.84
C THR A 3 3.59 2.18 -13.36
N ARG A 4 3.29 1.01 -13.94
CA ARG A 4 3.11 0.88 -15.40
C ARG A 4 1.88 1.63 -15.87
N LYS A 5 0.77 1.55 -15.12
CA LYS A 5 -0.46 2.30 -15.44
C LYS A 5 -0.27 3.79 -15.29
N ALA A 6 0.52 4.22 -14.30
CA ALA A 6 0.85 5.64 -14.10
C ALA A 6 1.64 6.19 -15.31
N ILE A 7 2.70 5.48 -15.72
CA ILE A 7 3.52 5.84 -16.89
C ILE A 7 2.68 5.85 -18.16
N ALA A 8 1.82 4.85 -18.37
CA ALA A 8 0.94 4.79 -19.54
C ALA A 8 0.00 6.00 -19.61
N ARG A 9 -0.54 6.46 -18.47
CA ARG A 9 -1.36 7.67 -18.39
C ARG A 9 -0.55 8.93 -18.70
N ILE A 10 0.64 9.08 -18.11
CA ILE A 10 1.52 10.23 -18.36
C ILE A 10 1.87 10.31 -19.85
N ARG A 11 2.26 9.18 -20.44
CA ARG A 11 2.59 9.09 -21.86
C ARG A 11 1.43 9.54 -22.74
N ARG A 12 0.23 9.04 -22.46
CA ARG A 12 -0.98 9.43 -23.19
C ARG A 12 -1.24 10.94 -23.09
N VAL A 13 -1.12 11.55 -21.91
CA VAL A 13 -1.32 13.00 -21.76
C VAL A 13 -0.30 13.80 -22.56
N MET A 14 0.97 13.37 -22.58
CA MET A 14 2.00 14.01 -23.38
C MET A 14 1.78 13.86 -24.89
N GLU A 15 1.20 12.74 -25.34
CA GLU A 15 0.85 12.48 -26.74
C GLU A 15 -0.39 13.30 -27.17
N ASP A 16 -1.44 13.33 -26.33
CA ASP A 16 -2.70 14.03 -26.62
C ASP A 16 -2.56 15.56 -26.55
N HIS A 17 -1.56 16.07 -25.81
CA HIS A 17 -1.28 17.50 -25.66
C HIS A 17 0.18 17.79 -26.04
N PRO A 18 0.48 17.87 -27.35
CA PRO A 18 1.83 18.15 -27.82
C PRO A 18 2.29 19.52 -27.31
N GLN A 19 3.53 19.58 -26.82
CA GLN A 19 4.04 20.83 -26.27
C GLN A 19 4.34 21.82 -27.40
N PRO A 20 4.02 23.11 -27.21
CA PRO A 20 4.15 24.11 -28.27
C PRO A 20 5.61 24.43 -28.65
N GLY A 21 6.59 23.84 -27.95
CA GLY A 21 8.01 24.01 -28.18
C GLY A 21 8.85 23.02 -27.36
N PRO A 22 10.18 23.12 -27.40
CA PRO A 22 11.08 22.26 -26.63
C PRO A 22 10.80 22.36 -25.13
N VAL A 23 10.69 21.21 -24.47
CA VAL A 23 10.41 21.13 -23.03
C VAL A 23 11.73 20.99 -22.27
N GLU A 24 12.05 21.96 -21.43
CA GLU A 24 13.26 21.93 -20.59
C GLU A 24 13.05 21.19 -19.27
N GLN A 25 11.82 21.20 -18.72
CA GLN A 25 11.52 20.60 -17.43
C GLN A 25 10.14 19.94 -17.40
N VAL A 26 10.06 18.77 -16.76
CA VAL A 26 8.81 18.05 -16.48
C VAL A 26 8.77 17.71 -15.00
N GLY A 27 7.62 17.93 -14.36
CA GLY A 27 7.39 17.61 -12.95
C GLY A 27 6.08 16.86 -12.76
N ILE A 28 6.02 16.03 -11.72
CA ILE A 28 4.80 15.32 -11.31
C ILE A 28 4.44 15.81 -9.93
N ARG A 29 3.20 16.31 -9.77
CA ARG A 29 2.63 16.65 -8.48
C ARG A 29 1.58 15.61 -8.11
N VAL A 30 1.74 14.99 -6.95
CA VAL A 30 0.72 14.08 -6.39
C VAL A 30 -0.24 14.94 -5.57
N GLU A 31 -1.45 15.14 -6.07
CA GLU A 31 -2.44 16.04 -5.43
C GLU A 31 -3.17 15.39 -4.25
N GLY A 32 -3.14 14.07 -4.14
CA GLY A 32 -3.72 13.35 -3.01
C GLY A 32 -3.59 11.83 -3.13
N LEU A 33 -3.81 11.16 -2.01
CA LEU A 33 -4.05 9.71 -1.99
C LEU A 33 -5.50 9.50 -2.42
N GLY A 34 -5.70 8.76 -3.52
CA GLY A 34 -7.05 8.50 -4.04
C GLY A 34 -7.92 7.76 -3.03
N TYR A 35 -9.23 7.95 -3.12
CA TYR A 35 -10.21 7.15 -2.37
C TYR A 35 -10.06 5.66 -2.72
N PRO A 36 -10.42 4.75 -1.79
CA PRO A 36 -10.50 3.33 -2.11
C PRO A 36 -11.36 3.18 -3.37
N ARG A 37 -10.81 2.57 -4.42
CA ARG A 37 -11.61 2.26 -5.62
C ARG A 37 -12.83 1.47 -5.18
N GLY A 38 -14.01 1.78 -5.72
CA GLY A 38 -15.20 0.96 -5.55
C GLY A 38 -14.86 -0.50 -5.83
N GLN A 39 -14.90 -1.33 -4.80
CA GLN A 39 -14.47 -2.71 -4.89
C GLN A 39 -15.64 -3.56 -5.36
N GLN A 40 -15.50 -4.22 -6.51
CA GLN A 40 -16.41 -5.29 -6.87
C GLN A 40 -16.13 -6.48 -5.96
N LYS A 41 -17.06 -6.79 -5.06
CA LYS A 41 -16.98 -8.00 -4.24
C LYS A 41 -16.98 -9.22 -5.17
N SER A 42 -16.03 -10.14 -4.94
CA SER A 42 -16.02 -11.44 -5.61
C SER A 42 -17.26 -12.23 -5.21
N LEU A 43 -17.81 -13.05 -6.11
CA LEU A 43 -18.87 -14.00 -5.78
C LEU A 43 -18.39 -15.06 -4.77
N PHE A 44 -17.07 -15.30 -4.74
CA PHE A 44 -16.40 -16.16 -3.77
C PHE A 44 -15.49 -15.30 -2.87
N PRO A 45 -15.91 -15.01 -1.64
CA PRO A 45 -15.18 -14.11 -0.74
C PRO A 45 -13.82 -14.68 -0.31
N GLU A 46 -13.60 -16.00 -0.36
CA GLU A 46 -12.36 -16.61 0.11
C GLU A 46 -11.16 -16.38 -0.83
N ILE A 47 -11.40 -16.19 -2.14
CA ILE A 47 -10.33 -16.27 -3.16
C ILE A 47 -9.50 -14.97 -3.27
N ARG A 48 -10.08 -13.80 -2.95
CA ARG A 48 -9.41 -12.48 -3.11
C ARG A 48 -9.30 -11.67 -1.82
N SER A 49 -9.79 -12.18 -0.69
CA SER A 49 -9.81 -11.44 0.57
C SER A 49 -8.41 -11.16 1.14
N LYS A 50 -7.46 -12.09 0.98
CA LYS A 50 -6.11 -11.96 1.56
C LYS A 50 -5.28 -10.86 0.91
N ASP A 51 -5.25 -10.80 -0.43
CA ASP A 51 -4.47 -9.78 -1.14
C ASP A 51 -5.02 -8.37 -0.88
N HIS A 52 -6.35 -8.26 -0.79
CA HIS A 52 -7.00 -6.98 -0.49
C HIS A 52 -6.74 -6.53 0.94
N LEU A 53 -6.77 -7.46 1.91
CA LEU A 53 -6.50 -7.16 3.31
C LEU A 53 -5.11 -6.56 3.51
N TRP A 54 -4.09 -7.08 2.82
CA TRP A 54 -2.73 -6.53 2.90
C TRP A 54 -2.62 -5.12 2.33
N GLU A 55 -3.27 -4.85 1.21
CA GLU A 55 -3.29 -3.50 0.63
C GLU A 55 -3.99 -2.51 1.58
N ASP A 56 -5.10 -2.92 2.19
CA ASP A 56 -5.85 -2.10 3.15
C ASP A 56 -5.02 -1.80 4.41
N ILE A 57 -4.29 -2.80 4.94
CA ILE A 57 -3.35 -2.60 6.05
C ILE A 57 -2.27 -1.59 5.67
N LYS A 58 -1.64 -1.74 4.48
CA LYS A 58 -0.62 -0.81 4.01
C LYS A 58 -1.14 0.62 3.87
N GLN A 59 -2.35 0.80 3.33
CA GLN A 59 -2.97 2.12 3.23
C GLN A 59 -3.25 2.73 4.60
N LEU A 60 -3.70 1.93 5.56
CA LEU A 60 -3.95 2.36 6.93
C LEU A 60 -2.64 2.79 7.63
N GLU A 61 -1.58 2.01 7.50
CA GLU A 61 -0.25 2.31 8.09
C GLU A 61 0.37 3.56 7.47
N LEU A 62 0.24 3.75 6.15
CA LEU A 62 0.67 4.98 5.47
C LEU A 62 -0.09 6.21 5.98
N ARG A 63 -1.39 6.07 6.26
CA ARG A 63 -2.22 7.17 6.76
C ARG A 63 -1.90 7.56 8.20
N LEU A 64 -1.60 6.57 9.06
CA LEU A 64 -1.36 6.79 10.48
C LEU A 64 0.13 6.99 10.83
N GLY A 65 1.04 6.62 9.93
CA GLY A 65 2.48 6.80 10.09
C GLY A 65 3.15 5.77 11.00
N ASN A 66 2.41 4.76 11.48
CA ASN A 66 2.92 3.67 12.31
C ASN A 66 2.24 2.33 11.96
N PRO A 67 2.89 1.18 12.24
CA PRO A 67 2.29 -0.13 12.01
C PRO A 67 1.03 -0.32 12.86
N GLN A 68 -0.01 -0.87 12.25
CA GLN A 68 -1.31 -1.08 12.90
C GLN A 68 -1.60 -2.54 13.19
N VAL A 69 -1.02 -3.45 12.40
CA VAL A 69 -1.21 -4.89 12.57
C VAL A 69 0.07 -5.52 13.07
N TYR A 70 -0.05 -6.25 14.17
CA TYR A 70 1.06 -6.93 14.83
C TYR A 70 0.78 -8.42 14.92
N ARG A 71 1.84 -9.22 14.86
CA ARG A 71 1.82 -10.65 15.09
C ARG A 71 2.54 -10.96 16.39
N VAL A 72 1.98 -11.88 17.15
CA VAL A 72 2.60 -12.42 18.36
C VAL A 72 3.74 -13.33 17.93
N LYS A 73 4.97 -13.02 18.34
CA LYS A 73 6.16 -13.81 18.05
C LYS A 73 6.83 -14.21 19.35
N GLU A 74 7.22 -15.47 19.46
CA GLU A 74 7.98 -15.96 20.60
C GLU A 74 9.44 -15.47 20.52
N VAL A 75 9.96 -14.94 21.63
CA VAL A 75 11.30 -14.33 21.72
C VAL A 75 12.13 -14.97 22.83
N GLU A 76 11.56 -15.15 24.02
CA GLU A 76 12.22 -15.80 25.15
C GLU A 76 11.41 -17.00 25.68
N PRO A 77 11.35 -18.13 24.97
CA PRO A 77 10.58 -19.31 25.37
C PRO A 77 10.90 -19.80 26.79
N TRP A 78 12.16 -19.67 27.20
CA TRP A 78 12.68 -20.12 28.49
C TRP A 78 12.42 -19.15 29.64
N SER A 79 11.89 -17.95 29.37
CA SER A 79 11.60 -16.99 30.43
C SER A 79 10.55 -17.55 31.38
N ARG A 80 10.77 -17.36 32.69
CA ARG A 80 9.76 -17.70 33.71
C ARG A 80 8.62 -16.67 33.76
N ILE A 81 8.82 -15.49 33.16
CA ILE A 81 7.85 -14.39 33.11
C ILE A 81 7.09 -14.51 31.78
N PRO A 82 5.79 -14.85 31.77
CA PRO A 82 5.00 -15.06 30.56
C PRO A 82 5.01 -13.87 29.59
N GLU A 83 5.00 -12.65 30.11
CA GLU A 83 5.01 -11.39 29.34
C GLU A 83 6.29 -11.19 28.53
N ARG A 84 7.39 -11.87 28.91
CA ARG A 84 8.66 -11.82 28.16
C ARG A 84 8.76 -12.88 27.08
N ARG A 85 7.92 -13.93 27.13
CA ARG A 85 7.97 -15.02 26.16
C ARG A 85 7.56 -14.55 24.77
N TYR A 86 6.67 -13.55 24.70
CA TYR A 86 6.10 -13.08 23.45
C TYR A 86 6.31 -11.57 23.26
N THR A 87 6.50 -11.17 22.01
CA THR A 87 6.48 -9.75 21.61
C THR A 87 5.52 -9.54 20.45
N LEU A 88 5.04 -8.31 20.30
CA LEU A 88 4.29 -7.87 19.14
C LEU A 88 5.28 -7.37 18.08
N MET A 89 5.37 -8.08 16.96
CA MET A 89 6.14 -7.62 15.79
C MET A 89 5.20 -7.13 14.68
N PRO A 90 5.51 -6.00 14.01
CA PRO A 90 4.76 -5.54 12.84
C PRO A 90 4.60 -6.65 11.80
N SER A 91 3.41 -6.78 11.22
CA SER A 91 3.08 -7.90 10.32
C SER A 91 3.67 -7.79 8.91
N ASP A 92 4.13 -6.61 8.49
CA ASP A 92 4.73 -6.35 7.16
C ASP A 92 6.24 -6.73 7.10
N ARG A 93 6.76 -7.41 8.13
CA ARG A 93 8.15 -7.85 8.24
C ARG A 93 8.31 -9.35 8.49
#